data_AF-E1TI64-F1
#
_entry.id   AF-E1TI64-F1
#
_cell.length_a   1.000
_cell.length_b   1.000
_cell.length_c   1.000
_cell.angle_alpha   90.00
_cell.angle_beta   90.00
_cell.angle_gamma   90.00
#
_symmetry.space_group_name_H-M   'P 1'
#
loop_
_entity.id
_entity.type
_entity.pdbx_description
1 polymer ?
#
loop_
_entity_poly.entity_id
_entity_poly.type
_entity_poly.pdbx_seq_one_letter_code
_entity_poly.pdbx_strand_id
1 'polypeptide(L)'
;MAALQLTISRRERLEHRLQSGMVAAREAHAAALAQRDAQLARTDAERAQLHGFHTRISQMMTGGTAFQLAELNATMRYAEVVAVRVSQMENELAALEAALRGKADQLAAATRALAQNRGRIDLCSERMAGLRAALEREAADAGDEEAEEAALARLRFSAQAQRPAA
;
A
#
# COMPACT_ATOMS: atom_id res chain seq x y z
N MET A 1 -25.09 -18.38 10.36
CA MET A 1 -23.84 -18.55 9.59
C MET A 1 -23.85 -17.88 8.21
N ALA A 2 -24.95 -17.93 7.44
CA ALA A 2 -25.03 -17.34 6.09
C ALA A 2 -24.64 -15.84 6.02
N ALA A 3 -24.98 -15.03 7.03
CA ALA A 3 -24.60 -13.61 7.07
C ALA A 3 -23.07 -13.38 7.17
N LEU A 4 -22.35 -14.24 7.90
CA LEU A 4 -20.89 -14.17 7.99
C LEU A 4 -20.24 -14.60 6.69
N GLN A 5 -20.76 -15.64 6.03
CA GLN A 5 -20.29 -16.07 4.71
C GLN A 5 -20.45 -14.95 3.67
N LEU A 6 -21.62 -14.32 3.62
CA LEU A 6 -21.86 -13.18 2.74
C LEU A 6 -20.89 -12.02 3.03
N THR A 7 -20.58 -11.78 4.30
CA THR A 7 -19.64 -10.74 4.72
C THR A 7 -18.22 -11.05 4.23
N ILE A 8 -17.75 -12.29 4.41
CA ILE A 8 -16.44 -12.74 3.88
C ILE A 8 -16.40 -12.57 2.37
N SER A 9 -17.38 -13.08 1.63
CA SER A 9 -17.38 -12.96 0.16
C SER A 9 -17.41 -11.50 -0.32
N ARG A 10 -18.09 -10.60 0.40
CA ARG A 10 -18.03 -9.15 0.10
C ARG A 10 -16.64 -8.58 0.36
N ARG A 11 -15.97 -9.02 1.42
CA ARG A 11 -14.63 -8.58 1.81
C ARG A 11 -13.54 -9.11 0.89
N GLU A 12 -13.66 -10.33 0.36
CA GLU A 12 -12.78 -10.89 -0.67
C GLU A 12 -12.89 -10.09 -1.98
N ARG A 13 -14.11 -9.76 -2.41
CA ARG A 13 -14.32 -8.87 -3.57
C ARG A 13 -13.77 -7.46 -3.36
N LEU A 14 -13.78 -6.97 -2.12
CA LEU A 14 -13.14 -5.71 -1.78
C LEU A 14 -11.61 -5.87 -1.77
N GLU A 15 -11.08 -7.00 -1.29
CA GLU A 15 -9.65 -7.28 -1.28
C GLU A 15 -9.07 -7.24 -2.69
N HIS A 16 -9.74 -7.87 -3.65
CA HIS A 16 -9.28 -7.85 -5.04
C HIS A 16 -9.21 -6.41 -5.60
N ARG A 17 -10.18 -5.56 -5.27
CA ARG A 17 -10.17 -4.12 -5.62
C ARG A 17 -9.09 -3.33 -4.88
N LEU A 18 -8.80 -3.66 -3.63
CA LEU A 18 -7.72 -3.03 -2.86
C LEU A 18 -6.35 -3.45 -3.39
N GLN A 19 -6.19 -4.70 -3.84
CA GLN A 19 -4.96 -5.20 -4.45
C GLN A 19 -4.68 -4.48 -5.78
N SER A 20 -5.68 -4.36 -6.66
CA SER A 20 -5.51 -3.59 -7.90
C SER A 20 -5.20 -2.11 -7.62
N GLY A 21 -5.88 -1.50 -6.63
CA GLY A 21 -5.57 -0.15 -6.18
C GLY A 21 -4.15 0.01 -5.61
N MET A 22 -3.64 -0.98 -4.87
CA MET A 22 -2.27 -0.98 -4.35
C MET A 22 -1.23 -1.08 -5.49
N VAL A 23 -1.47 -1.93 -6.49
CA VAL A 23 -0.59 -2.03 -7.66
C VAL A 23 -0.55 -0.69 -8.40
N ALA A 24 -1.71 -0.09 -8.69
CA ALA A 24 -1.79 1.23 -9.32
C ALA A 24 -1.09 2.32 -8.50
N ALA A 25 -1.21 2.29 -7.16
CA ALA A 25 -0.52 3.24 -6.28
C ALA A 25 1.01 3.07 -6.32
N ARG A 26 1.51 1.82 -6.41
CA ARG A 26 2.95 1.53 -6.54
C ARG A 26 3.48 2.03 -7.88
N GLU A 27 2.77 1.79 -8.96
CA GLU A 27 3.14 2.26 -10.29
C GLU A 27 3.15 3.79 -10.36
N ALA A 28 2.13 4.44 -9.81
CA ALA A 28 2.07 5.91 -9.74
C ALA A 28 3.21 6.51 -8.90
N HIS A 29 3.58 5.88 -7.78
CA HIS A 29 4.72 6.30 -6.98
C HIS A 29 6.05 6.12 -7.73
N ALA A 30 6.24 4.98 -8.39
CA ALA A 30 7.44 4.72 -9.18
C ALA A 30 7.60 5.71 -10.35
N ALA A 31 6.50 6.01 -11.05
CA ALA A 31 6.49 7.01 -12.11
C ALA A 31 6.83 8.42 -11.59
N ALA A 32 6.25 8.82 -10.45
CA ALA A 32 6.56 10.11 -9.83
C ALA A 32 8.02 10.21 -9.37
N LEU A 33 8.58 9.12 -8.84
CA LEU A 33 10.00 9.05 -8.46
C LEU A 33 10.91 9.23 -9.68
N ALA A 34 10.65 8.48 -10.75
CA ALA A 34 11.41 8.59 -12.00
C ALA A 34 11.33 10.00 -12.61
N GLN A 35 10.15 10.63 -12.58
CA GLN A 35 9.97 12.00 -13.06
C GLN A 35 10.77 13.01 -12.22
N ARG A 36 10.75 12.88 -10.89
CA ARG A 36 11.54 13.71 -9.97
C ARG A 36 13.02 13.55 -10.24
N ASP A 37 13.50 12.31 -10.35
CA ASP A 37 14.92 12.02 -10.57
C ASP A 37 15.41 12.58 -11.91
N ALA A 38 14.60 12.44 -12.96
CA ALA A 38 14.91 13.02 -14.28
C ALA A 38 14.92 14.56 -14.26
N GLN A 39 14.06 15.20 -13.46
CA GLN A 39 14.08 16.66 -13.29
C GLN A 39 15.30 17.12 -12.46
N LEU A 40 15.64 16.38 -11.40
CA LEU A 40 16.81 16.66 -10.57
C LEU A 40 18.09 16.63 -11.42
N ALA A 41 18.28 15.57 -12.20
CA ALA A 41 19.45 15.45 -13.09
C ALA A 41 19.55 16.61 -14.09
N ARG A 42 18.42 17.05 -14.66
CA ARG A 42 18.38 18.22 -15.55
C ARG A 42 18.72 19.51 -14.82
N THR A 43 18.21 19.70 -13.61
CA THR A 43 18.46 20.87 -12.78
C THR A 43 19.93 20.95 -12.37
N ASP A 44 20.54 19.82 -12.00
CA ASP A 44 21.94 19.77 -11.60
C ASP A 44 22.89 20.04 -12.77
N ALA A 45 22.56 19.59 -13.98
CA ALA A 45 23.31 19.93 -15.18
C ALA A 45 23.28 21.45 -15.46
N GLU A 46 22.12 22.08 -15.33
CA GLU A 46 21.96 23.52 -15.55
C GLU A 46 22.66 24.35 -14.45
N ARG A 47 22.62 23.89 -13.19
CA ARG A 47 23.39 24.49 -12.08
C ARG A 47 24.90 24.41 -12.32
N ALA A 48 25.39 23.26 -12.81
CA ALA A 48 26.80 23.11 -13.16
C ALA A 48 27.21 24.08 -14.28
N GLN A 49 26.35 24.27 -15.29
CA GLN A 49 26.58 25.26 -16.34
C GLN A 49 26.64 26.69 -15.79
N LEU A 50 25.71 27.07 -14.91
CA LEU A 50 25.72 28.37 -14.25
C LEU A 50 26.99 28.60 -13.43
N HIS A 51 27.42 27.59 -12.66
CA HIS A 51 28.66 27.63 -11.90
C HIS A 51 29.89 27.82 -12.82
N GLY A 52 29.90 27.17 -13.98
CA GLY A 52 30.90 27.37 -15.02
C GLY A 52 30.97 28.83 -15.51
N PHE A 53 29.82 29.47 -15.74
CA PHE A 53 29.78 30.88 -16.12
C PHE A 53 30.31 31.79 -15.02
N HIS A 54 29.89 31.59 -13.76
CA HIS A 54 30.40 32.37 -12.63
C HIS A 54 31.91 32.22 -12.45
N THR A 55 32.45 31.01 -12.65
CA THR A 55 33.89 30.75 -12.59
C THR A 55 34.63 31.52 -13.69
N ARG A 56 34.13 31.47 -14.93
CA ARG A 56 34.71 32.21 -16.06
C ARG A 56 34.68 33.73 -15.84
N ILE A 57 33.55 34.26 -15.36
CA ILE A 57 33.41 35.69 -15.03
C ILE A 57 34.44 36.07 -13.96
N SER A 58 34.60 35.25 -12.93
CA SER A 58 35.56 35.50 -11.85
C SER A 58 37.00 35.56 -12.39
N GLN A 59 37.38 34.62 -13.26
CA GLN A 59 38.71 34.61 -13.90
C GLN A 59 38.98 35.86 -14.74
N MET A 60 37.99 36.34 -15.50
CA MET A 60 38.11 37.60 -16.26
C MET A 60 38.29 38.79 -15.31
N MET A 61 37.53 38.85 -14.21
CA MET A 61 37.56 39.98 -13.27
C MET A 61 38.83 40.04 -12.41
N THR A 62 39.47 38.90 -12.13
CA THR A 62 40.70 38.83 -11.31
C THR A 62 41.99 38.84 -12.13
N GLY A 63 41.92 39.11 -13.44
CA GLY A 63 43.08 39.13 -14.34
C GLY A 63 43.68 37.75 -14.63
N GLY A 64 42.93 36.68 -14.40
CA GLY A 64 43.36 35.30 -14.68
C GLY A 64 43.38 34.96 -16.18
N THR A 65 42.72 35.76 -17.01
CA THR A 65 42.69 35.62 -18.47
C THR A 65 42.60 37.00 -19.14
N ALA A 66 43.22 37.17 -20.31
CA ALA A 66 42.96 38.33 -21.17
C ALA A 66 41.62 38.13 -21.89
N PHE A 67 40.78 39.18 -21.94
CA PHE A 67 39.43 39.10 -22.52
C PHE A 67 39.02 40.43 -23.14
N GLN A 68 37.99 40.39 -24.00
CA GLN A 68 37.34 41.60 -24.52
C GLN A 68 36.13 41.97 -23.65
N LEU A 69 35.90 43.26 -23.41
CA LEU A 69 34.75 43.72 -22.62
C LEU A 69 33.40 43.20 -23.17
N ALA A 70 33.27 43.05 -24.48
CA ALA A 70 32.09 42.46 -25.10
C ALA A 70 31.85 41.00 -24.70
N GLU A 71 32.92 40.22 -24.52
CA GLU A 71 32.86 38.81 -24.10
C GLU A 71 32.43 38.68 -22.64
N LEU A 72 32.95 39.54 -21.76
CA LEU A 72 32.52 39.61 -20.36
C LEU A 72 31.02 39.93 -20.27
N ASN A 73 30.56 40.97 -20.96
CA ASN A 73 29.15 41.37 -20.98
C ASN A 73 28.25 40.26 -21.53
N ALA A 74 28.67 39.57 -22.59
CA ALA A 74 27.93 38.43 -23.13
C ALA A 74 27.82 37.30 -22.09
N THR A 75 28.94 36.95 -21.45
CA THR A 75 28.97 35.88 -20.43
C THR A 75 28.07 36.21 -19.23
N MET A 76 28.08 37.46 -18.76
CA MET A 76 27.19 37.91 -17.67
C MET A 76 25.72 37.80 -18.05
N ARG A 77 25.32 38.27 -19.24
CA ARG A 77 23.93 38.15 -19.73
C ARG A 77 23.48 36.70 -19.85
N TYR A 78 24.34 35.83 -20.37
CA TYR A 78 24.01 34.39 -20.43
C TYR A 78 23.88 33.78 -19.04
N ALA A 79 24.76 34.14 -18.10
CA ALA A 79 24.66 33.67 -16.72
C ALA A 79 23.32 34.08 -16.06
N GLU A 80 22.87 35.31 -16.27
CA GLU A 80 21.56 35.79 -15.78
C GLU A 80 20.40 34.97 -16.35
N VAL A 81 20.40 34.71 -17.65
CA VAL A 81 19.36 33.88 -18.30
C VAL A 81 19.36 32.46 -17.73
N VAL A 82 20.53 31.84 -17.59
CA VAL A 82 20.64 30.50 -16.99
C VAL A 82 20.21 30.51 -15.52
N ALA A 83 20.53 31.55 -14.75
CA ALA A 83 20.09 31.67 -13.35
C ALA A 83 18.57 31.69 -13.21
N VAL A 84 17.87 32.44 -14.07
CA VAL A 84 16.40 32.45 -14.10
C VAL A 84 15.85 31.06 -14.42
N ARG A 85 16.44 30.37 -15.40
CA ARG A 85 16.03 29.01 -15.77
C ARG A 85 16.27 28.00 -14.65
N VAL A 86 17.42 28.04 -13.99
CA VAL A 86 17.71 27.20 -12.81
C VAL A 86 16.64 27.44 -11.74
N SER A 87 16.31 28.69 -11.41
CA SER A 87 15.28 29.00 -10.42
C SER A 87 13.90 28.43 -10.80
N GLN A 88 13.51 28.50 -12.08
CA GLN A 88 12.28 27.87 -12.56
C GLN A 88 12.30 26.35 -12.39
N MET A 89 13.40 25.70 -12.78
CA MET A 89 13.57 24.25 -12.67
C MET A 89 13.58 23.77 -11.21
N GLU A 90 14.12 24.57 -10.29
CA GLU A 90 14.08 24.31 -8.85
C GLU A 90 12.67 24.35 -8.29
N ASN A 91 11.85 25.31 -8.75
CA ASN A 91 10.43 25.36 -8.38
C ASN A 91 9.66 24.16 -8.93
N GLU A 92 9.93 23.75 -10.17
CA GLU A 92 9.36 22.53 -10.75
C GLU A 92 9.78 21.29 -9.95
N LEU A 93 11.04 21.19 -9.56
CA LEU A 93 11.56 20.09 -8.73
C LEU A 93 10.84 20.06 -7.37
N ALA A 94 10.67 21.20 -6.70
CA ALA A 94 9.94 21.29 -5.44
C ALA A 94 8.47 20.84 -5.58
N ALA A 95 7.81 21.20 -6.69
CA ALA A 95 6.46 20.73 -6.99
C ALA A 95 6.40 19.21 -7.20
N LEU A 96 7.39 18.63 -7.90
CA LEU A 96 7.49 17.18 -8.10
C LEU A 96 7.78 16.44 -6.79
N GLU A 97 8.60 17.00 -5.91
CA GLU A 97 8.85 16.44 -4.58
C GLU A 97 7.58 16.43 -3.71
N ALA A 98 6.79 17.49 -3.75
CA ALA A 98 5.50 17.53 -3.07
C ALA A 98 4.53 16.48 -3.65
N ALA A 99 4.49 16.34 -4.97
CA ALA A 99 3.68 15.32 -5.64
C ALA A 99 4.13 13.89 -5.26
N LEU A 100 5.45 13.63 -5.21
CA LEU A 100 6.01 12.35 -4.80
C LEU A 100 5.61 11.99 -3.36
N ARG A 101 5.68 12.95 -2.42
CA ARG A 101 5.19 12.75 -1.05
C ARG A 101 3.72 12.37 -1.03
N GLY A 102 2.89 13.08 -1.81
CA GLY A 102 1.47 12.74 -1.95
C GLY A 102 1.23 11.32 -2.50
N LYS A 103 2.07 10.85 -3.43
CA LYS A 103 2.01 9.46 -3.93
C LYS A 103 2.47 8.44 -2.89
N ALA A 104 3.48 8.77 -2.09
CA ALA A 104 3.93 7.92 -0.99
C ALA A 104 2.82 7.76 0.07
N ASP A 105 2.12 8.83 0.41
CA ASP A 105 0.98 8.79 1.33
C ASP A 105 -0.18 7.94 0.79
N GLN A 106 -0.48 8.07 -0.51
CA GLN A 106 -1.49 7.24 -1.19
C GLN A 106 -1.12 5.74 -1.14
N LEU A 107 0.14 5.41 -1.40
CA LEU A 107 0.65 4.04 -1.31
C LEU A 107 0.58 3.49 0.12
N ALA A 108 0.95 4.29 1.11
CA ALA A 108 0.85 3.92 2.51
C ALA A 108 -0.61 3.69 2.94
N ALA A 109 -1.52 4.56 2.49
CA ALA A 109 -2.96 4.41 2.74
C ALA A 109 -3.54 3.13 2.10
N ALA A 110 -3.18 2.82 0.85
CA ALA A 110 -3.59 1.60 0.17
C ALA A 110 -3.09 0.35 0.90
N THR A 111 -1.83 0.37 1.35
CA THR A 111 -1.22 -0.72 2.12
C THR A 111 -1.96 -0.96 3.44
N ARG A 112 -2.27 0.11 4.19
CA ARG A 112 -3.06 0.02 5.42
C ARG A 112 -4.46 -0.52 5.18
N ALA A 113 -5.14 -0.03 4.14
CA ALA A 113 -6.49 -0.49 3.80
C ALA A 113 -6.53 -1.99 3.49
N LEU A 114 -5.54 -2.50 2.75
CA LEU A 114 -5.41 -3.93 2.46
C LEU A 114 -5.19 -4.75 3.73
N ALA A 115 -4.25 -4.34 4.59
CA ALA A 115 -3.98 -5.01 5.87
C ALA A 115 -5.22 -5.05 6.78
N GLN A 116 -5.93 -3.93 6.90
CA GLN A 116 -7.17 -3.85 7.69
C GLN A 116 -8.27 -4.74 7.13
N ASN A 117 -8.39 -4.85 5.80
CA ASN A 117 -9.39 -5.71 5.19
C ASN A 117 -9.07 -7.20 5.42
N ARG A 118 -7.80 -7.59 5.32
CA ARG A 118 -7.33 -8.95 5.63
C ARG A 118 -7.63 -9.34 7.07
N GLY A 119 -7.24 -8.50 8.04
CA GLY A 119 -7.55 -8.78 9.45
C GLY A 119 -9.05 -8.91 9.73
N ARG A 120 -9.91 -8.19 9.00
CA ARG A 120 -11.37 -8.36 9.09
C ARG A 120 -11.87 -9.68 8.50
N ILE A 121 -11.26 -10.15 7.42
CA ILE A 121 -11.56 -11.48 6.84
C ILE A 121 -11.18 -12.56 7.85
N ASP A 122 -9.97 -12.48 8.40
CA ASP A 122 -9.45 -13.47 9.36
C ASP A 122 -10.38 -13.60 10.57
N LEU A 123 -10.76 -12.48 11.19
CA LEU A 123 -11.71 -12.46 12.31
C LEU A 123 -13.07 -13.07 11.96
N CYS A 124 -13.60 -12.82 10.75
CA CYS A 124 -14.87 -13.40 10.33
C CYS A 124 -14.75 -14.92 10.10
N SER A 125 -13.62 -15.35 9.53
CA SER A 125 -13.30 -16.76 9.27
C SER A 125 -13.14 -17.55 10.56
N GLU A 126 -12.39 -17.02 11.53
CA GLU A 126 -12.21 -17.62 12.86
C GLU A 126 -13.56 -17.77 13.58
N ARG A 127 -14.38 -16.72 13.58
CA ARG A 127 -15.72 -16.77 14.18
C ARG A 127 -16.61 -17.81 13.52
N MET A 128 -16.52 -17.98 12.20
CA MET A 128 -17.27 -18.99 11.48
C MET A 128 -16.80 -20.41 11.82
N ALA A 129 -15.49 -20.62 11.92
CA ALA A 129 -14.92 -21.90 12.32
C ALA A 129 -15.36 -22.28 13.74
N GLY A 130 -15.33 -21.33 14.68
CA GLY A 130 -15.80 -21.55 16.04
C GLY A 130 -17.28 -21.92 16.13
N LEU A 131 -18.15 -21.25 15.35
CA LEU A 131 -19.58 -21.59 15.29
C LEU A 131 -19.84 -22.98 14.69
N ARG A 132 -19.09 -23.39 13.67
CA ARG A 132 -19.19 -24.73 13.09
C ARG A 132 -18.81 -25.80 14.10
N ALA A 133 -17.66 -25.62 14.77
CA ALA A 133 -17.21 -26.55 15.81
C ALA A 133 -18.15 -26.62 17.02
N ALA A 134 -18.90 -25.55 17.32
CA ALA A 134 -19.93 -25.58 18.35
C ALA A 134 -21.14 -26.41 17.91
N LEU A 135 -21.63 -26.20 16.68
CA LEU A 135 -22.75 -26.96 16.13
C LEU A 135 -22.43 -28.44 15.94
N GLU A 136 -21.20 -28.78 15.54
CA GLU A 136 -20.74 -30.16 15.44
C GLU A 136 -20.71 -30.85 16.81
N ARG A 137 -20.31 -30.13 17.87
CA ARG A 137 -20.37 -30.65 19.24
C ARG A 137 -21.80 -30.85 19.72
N GLU A 138 -22.67 -29.86 19.54
CA GLU A 138 -24.09 -29.99 19.91
C GLU A 138 -24.77 -31.16 19.18
N ALA A 139 -24.45 -31.39 17.91
CA ALA A 139 -24.98 -32.51 17.14
C ALA A 139 -24.43 -33.87 17.62
N ALA A 140 -23.17 -33.93 18.05
CA ALA A 140 -22.58 -35.13 18.63
C ALA A 140 -23.21 -35.45 19.99
N ASP A 141 -23.32 -34.44 20.87
CA ASP A 141 -23.92 -34.58 22.20
C ASP A 141 -25.38 -35.08 22.10
N ALA A 142 -26.19 -34.52 21.19
CA ALA A 142 -27.55 -34.98 20.95
C ALA A 142 -27.62 -36.42 20.43
N GLY A 143 -26.68 -36.82 19.56
CA GLY A 143 -26.59 -38.18 19.05
C GLY A 143 -26.21 -39.19 20.14
N ASP A 144 -25.32 -38.80 21.05
CA ASP A 144 -24.94 -39.62 22.21
C ASP A 144 -26.13 -39.79 23.16
N GLU A 145 -26.87 -38.71 23.46
CA GLU A 145 -28.10 -38.76 24.28
C GLU A 145 -29.16 -39.70 23.67
N GLU A 146 -29.42 -39.61 22.36
CA GLU A 146 -30.35 -40.50 21.66
C GLU A 146 -29.89 -41.97 21.70
N ALA A 147 -28.59 -42.22 21.54
CA ALA A 147 -28.01 -43.56 21.59
C ALA A 147 -28.13 -44.18 23.00
N GLU A 148 -27.86 -43.39 24.05
CA GLU A 148 -28.05 -43.79 25.43
C GLU A 148 -29.51 -44.11 25.74
N GLU A 149 -30.46 -43.26 25.32
CA GLU A 149 -31.89 -43.50 25.51
C GLU A 149 -32.35 -44.79 24.80
N ALA A 150 -31.91 -45.00 23.55
CA ALA A 150 -32.20 -46.22 22.81
C ALA A 150 -31.63 -47.47 23.49
N ALA A 151 -30.41 -47.39 24.04
CA ALA A 151 -29.80 -48.48 24.80
C ALA A 151 -30.59 -48.79 26.08
N LEU A 152 -30.99 -47.76 26.83
CA LEU A 152 -31.81 -47.91 28.03
C LEU A 152 -33.20 -48.51 27.70
N ALA A 153 -33.82 -48.11 26.60
CA ALA A 153 -35.11 -48.65 26.18
C ALA A 153 -35.01 -50.16 25.85
N ARG A 154 -33.95 -50.57 25.15
CA ARG A 154 -33.67 -51.98 24.86
C ARG A 154 -33.46 -52.80 26.14
N LEU A 155 -32.72 -52.27 27.11
CA LEU A 155 -32.52 -52.91 28.41
C LEU A 155 -33.82 -53.03 29.21
N ARG A 156 -34.70 -52.01 29.19
CA ARG A 156 -36.01 -52.07 29.84
C ARG A 156 -36.91 -53.13 29.21
N PHE A 157 -36.93 -53.21 27.88
CA PHE A 157 -37.74 -54.19 27.17
C PHE A 157 -37.28 -55.64 27.44
N SER A 158 -35.97 -55.88 27.42
CA SER A 158 -35.43 -57.20 27.75
C SER A 158 -35.66 -57.60 29.21
N ALA A 159 -35.57 -56.65 30.15
CA ALA A 159 -35.87 -56.88 31.56
C ALA A 159 -37.36 -57.16 31.82
N GLN A 160 -38.29 -56.53 31.08
CA GLN A 160 -39.72 -56.82 31.16
C GLN A 160 -40.07 -58.19 30.58
N ALA A 161 -39.44 -58.61 29.49
CA ALA A 161 -39.64 -59.93 28.88
C ALA A 161 -39.17 -61.10 29.78
N GLN A 162 -38.28 -60.83 30.76
CA GLN A 162 -37.77 -61.82 31.71
C GLN A 162 -38.55 -61.89 33.03
N ARG A 163 -39.60 -61.07 33.23
CA ARG A 163 -40.50 -61.20 34.38
C ARG A 163 -41.56 -62.29 34.10
N PRO A 164 -41.56 -63.44 34.81
CA PRO A 164 -42.61 -64.44 34.65
C PRO A 164 -43.95 -63.89 35.15
N ALA A 165 -45.03 -64.17 34.41
CA ALA A 165 -46.39 -63.91 34.87
C ALA A 165 -46.65 -64.75 36.14
N ALA A 166 -46.92 -64.07 37.25
CA ALA A 166 -47.37 -64.69 38.50
C ALA A 166 -48.82 -65.16 38.36
#